data_AF-A0A4Y9ZE88-F1
#
_entry.id   AF-A0A4Y9ZE88-F1
#
_cell.length_a   1.000
_cell.length_b   1.000
_cell.length_c   1.000
_cell.angle_alpha   90.00
_cell.angle_beta   90.00
_cell.angle_gamma   90.00
#
_symmetry.space_group_name_H-M   'P 1'
#
loop_
_entity.id
_entity.type
_entity.pdbx_description
1 polymer ?
#
loop_
_entity_poly.entity_id
_entity_poly.type
_entity_poly.pdbx_seq_one_letter_code
_entity_poly.pdbx_strand_id
1 'polypeptide(L)'
;LDAGDPAYAPLQTQALAQTQGDAEDRPAWMPHGLSGGEWQRIALARAFMRADHPEVDLLLFDEPTSSLDAHAQHKIFETIDTLARAPDGAKRRTVVFVTHRLATARRADKIAMMERGTITEFGTHDELLRLDGSYAALYRASV
;
A
#
# COMPACT_ATOMS: atom_id res chain seq x y z
N LEU A 1 -20.71 11.38 21.56
CA LEU A 1 -20.19 11.78 20.23
C LEU A 1 -19.62 13.18 20.42
N ASP A 2 -18.39 13.23 20.91
CA ASP A 2 -17.72 14.49 21.27
C ASP A 2 -16.83 14.90 20.10
N ALA A 3 -17.03 16.11 19.58
CA ALA A 3 -16.33 16.66 18.43
C ALA A 3 -14.94 17.23 18.80
N GLY A 4 -14.42 16.89 19.98
CA GLY A 4 -13.14 17.37 20.53
C GLY A 4 -12.02 16.33 20.59
N ASP A 5 -12.19 15.12 20.04
CA ASP A 5 -11.12 14.11 20.00
C ASP A 5 -10.06 14.48 18.93
N PRO A 6 -8.81 14.80 19.32
CA PRO A 6 -7.74 15.11 18.36
C PRO A 6 -7.35 13.93 17.46
N ALA A 7 -7.83 12.70 17.75
CA ALA A 7 -7.65 11.55 16.88
C ALA A 7 -8.55 11.55 15.63
N TYR A 8 -9.54 12.44 15.54
CA TYR A 8 -10.50 12.53 14.44
C TYR A 8 -10.54 13.94 13.79
N ALA A 9 -9.38 14.45 13.38
CA ALA A 9 -9.36 15.51 12.38
C ALA A 9 -9.65 14.90 10.99
N PRO A 10 -10.59 15.45 10.19
CA PRO A 10 -10.87 14.93 8.87
C PRO A 10 -9.61 15.00 8.00
N LEU A 11 -9.24 13.86 7.41
CA LEU A 11 -8.10 13.71 6.51
C LEU A 11 -8.30 14.64 5.30
N GLN A 12 -7.67 15.81 5.33
CA GLN A 12 -7.49 16.64 4.15
C GLN A 12 -6.46 15.94 3.25
N THR A 13 -6.97 15.24 2.24
CA THR A 13 -6.21 14.61 1.18
C THR A 13 -5.52 15.66 0.32
N GLN A 14 -4.29 16.05 0.65
CA GLN A 14 -3.37 16.70 -0.30
C GLN A 14 -1.94 16.20 -0.14
N ALA A 15 -1.50 15.49 -1.18
CA ALA A 15 -0.14 15.43 -1.74
C ALA A 15 1.05 15.31 -0.76
N LEU A 16 1.49 14.08 -0.50
CA LEU A 16 2.90 13.82 -0.16
C LEU A 16 3.73 13.85 -1.45
N ALA A 17 3.84 15.04 -2.04
CA ALA A 17 4.81 15.31 -3.08
C ALA A 17 6.17 15.53 -2.42
N GLN A 18 7.12 14.65 -2.73
CA GLN A 18 8.58 14.86 -2.72
C GLN A 18 9.06 16.20 -2.14
N THR A 19 9.10 16.34 -0.81
CA THR A 19 9.83 17.45 -0.17
C THR A 19 11.23 16.94 0.17
N GLN A 20 12.13 17.08 -0.79
CA GLN A 20 13.55 17.23 -0.49
C GLN A 20 13.72 18.66 0.04
N GLY A 21 13.39 18.87 1.31
CA GLY A 21 13.37 20.18 1.95
C GLY A 21 13.19 20.05 3.45
N ASP A 22 14.20 20.51 4.18
CA ASP A 22 14.28 20.99 5.57
C ASP A 22 13.43 20.31 6.67
N ALA A 23 14.09 20.05 7.79
CA ALA A 23 13.55 19.37 8.99
C ALA A 23 12.32 20.04 9.64
N GLU A 24 11.86 21.18 9.12
CA GLU A 24 10.75 21.99 9.63
C GLU A 24 9.36 21.53 9.12
N ASP A 25 9.26 20.76 8.03
CA ASP A 25 7.95 20.38 7.44
C ASP A 25 7.45 19.00 7.90
N ARG A 26 7.91 18.52 9.06
CA ARG A 26 7.51 17.22 9.60
C ARG A 26 6.20 17.34 10.37
N PRO A 27 5.19 16.49 10.10
CA PRO A 27 3.94 16.56 10.84
C PRO A 27 4.19 16.29 12.33
N ALA A 28 3.54 17.05 13.21
CA ALA A 28 3.76 17.03 14.66
C ALA A 28 3.55 15.66 15.33
N TRP A 29 2.88 14.73 14.65
CA TRP A 29 2.66 13.35 15.12
C TRP A 29 3.81 12.39 14.78
N MET A 30 4.82 12.79 14.02
CA MET A 30 6.03 11.98 13.78
C MET A 30 7.05 12.18 14.90
N PRO A 31 7.31 11.18 15.74
CA PRO A 31 8.39 11.20 16.70
C PRO A 31 9.73 11.62 16.09
N HIS A 32 10.34 12.60 16.77
CA HIS A 32 11.65 13.13 16.47
C HIS A 32 12.70 12.00 16.52
N GLY A 33 13.47 11.83 15.45
CA GLY A 33 14.63 10.93 15.41
C GLY A 33 14.53 9.71 14.48
N LEU A 34 13.42 9.48 13.78
CA LEU A 34 13.31 8.40 12.79
C LEU A 34 13.26 8.93 11.36
N SER A 35 13.94 8.27 10.44
CA SER A 35 13.80 8.44 8.99
C SER A 35 12.42 7.97 8.51
N GLY A 36 12.01 8.39 7.31
CA GLY A 36 10.75 7.93 6.70
C GLY A 36 10.67 6.41 6.56
N GLY A 37 11.78 5.76 6.18
CA GLY A 37 11.84 4.30 6.06
C GLY A 37 11.80 3.55 7.39
N GLU A 38 12.33 4.14 8.47
CA GLU A 38 12.17 3.57 9.82
C GLU A 38 10.72 3.70 10.30
N TRP A 39 10.11 4.86 10.09
CA TRP A 39 8.68 5.08 10.36
C TRP A 39 7.80 4.08 9.63
N GLN A 40 8.06 3.87 8.35
CA GLN A 40 7.35 2.92 7.52
C GLN A 40 7.49 1.47 8.03
N ARG A 41 8.68 1.07 8.47
CA ARG A 41 8.90 -0.25 9.09
C ARG A 41 8.11 -0.43 10.38
N ILE A 42 8.05 0.59 11.23
CA ILE A 42 7.22 0.56 12.46
C ILE A 42 5.73 0.46 12.10
N ALA A 43 5.26 1.22 11.12
CA ALA A 43 3.88 1.16 10.67
C ALA A 43 3.50 -0.23 10.15
N LEU A 44 4.36 -0.85 9.32
CA LEU A 44 4.18 -2.22 8.83
C LEU A 44 4.18 -3.24 9.97
N ALA A 45 5.12 -3.15 10.90
CA ALA A 45 5.17 -4.05 12.05
C ALA A 45 3.86 -3.98 12.87
N ARG A 46 3.34 -2.77 13.10
CA ARG A 46 2.06 -2.57 13.78
C ARG A 46 0.88 -3.17 13.01
N ALA A 47 0.86 -3.00 11.68
CA ALA A 47 -0.17 -3.58 10.83
C ALA A 47 -0.14 -5.12 10.91
N PHE A 48 1.05 -5.73 10.83
CA PHE A 48 1.22 -7.18 10.90
C PHE A 48 0.81 -7.75 12.25
N MET A 49 1.20 -7.10 13.36
CA MET A 49 0.77 -7.51 14.70
C MET A 49 -0.76 -7.49 14.85
N ARG A 50 -1.42 -6.47 14.28
CA ARG A 50 -2.89 -6.37 14.30
C ARG A 50 -3.58 -7.35 13.34
N ALA A 51 -2.89 -7.82 12.31
CA ALA A 51 -3.46 -8.73 11.33
C ALA A 51 -3.80 -10.12 11.90
N ASP A 52 -3.30 -10.47 13.09
CA ASP A 52 -3.69 -11.72 13.76
C ASP A 52 -4.97 -11.59 14.59
N HIS A 53 -5.43 -10.36 14.85
CA HIS A 53 -6.67 -10.12 15.58
C HIS A 53 -7.90 -10.52 14.77
N PRO A 54 -8.86 -11.28 15.33
CA PRO A 54 -10.03 -11.76 14.60
C PRO A 54 -10.94 -10.65 14.07
N GLU A 55 -10.92 -9.47 14.68
CA GLU A 55 -11.73 -8.30 14.31
C GLU A 55 -11.23 -7.50 13.09
N VAL A 56 -10.06 -7.82 12.53
CA VAL A 56 -9.46 -7.03 11.44
C VAL A 56 -9.71 -7.69 10.08
N ASP A 57 -10.77 -7.36 9.35
CA ASP A 57 -11.03 -8.06 8.06
C ASP A 57 -10.26 -7.49 6.85
N LEU A 58 -9.77 -6.26 6.95
CA LEU A 58 -9.17 -5.48 5.86
C LEU A 58 -7.83 -4.88 6.27
N LEU A 59 -6.83 -5.05 5.39
CA LEU A 59 -5.54 -4.37 5.47
C LEU A 59 -5.36 -3.49 4.23
N LEU A 60 -5.04 -2.22 4.45
CA LEU A 60 -4.77 -1.24 3.39
C LEU A 60 -3.33 -0.72 3.51
N PHE A 61 -2.57 -0.81 2.42
CA PHE A 61 -1.19 -0.34 2.38
C PHE A 61 -1.01 0.70 1.27
N ASP A 62 -0.53 1.89 1.62
CA ASP A 62 -0.14 2.90 0.64
C ASP A 62 1.38 2.85 0.43
N GLU A 63 1.80 2.43 -0.75
CA GLU A 63 3.21 2.23 -1.13
C GLU A 63 4.11 1.60 -0.04
N PRO A 64 3.78 0.39 0.46
CA PRO A 64 4.39 -0.19 1.67
C PRO A 64 5.90 -0.46 1.56
N THR A 65 6.53 -0.23 0.40
CA THR A 65 7.92 -0.60 0.13
C THR A 65 8.79 0.52 -0.42
N SER A 66 8.28 1.76 -0.55
CA SER A 66 8.98 2.89 -1.18
C SER A 66 10.39 3.17 -0.62
N SER A 67 10.60 2.98 0.68
CA SER A 67 11.87 3.28 1.37
C SER A 67 12.73 2.06 1.69
N LEU A 68 12.44 0.89 1.10
CA LEU A 68 13.07 -0.39 1.45
C LEU A 68 13.97 -0.93 0.33
N ASP A 69 15.05 -1.64 0.68
CA ASP A 69 15.88 -2.38 -0.27
C ASP A 69 15.15 -3.64 -0.80
N ALA A 70 15.57 -4.17 -1.94
CA ALA A 70 14.88 -5.27 -2.63
C ALA A 70 14.64 -6.52 -1.75
N HIS A 71 15.57 -6.86 -0.85
CA HIS A 71 15.42 -8.01 0.05
C HIS A 71 14.33 -7.76 1.09
N ALA A 72 14.34 -6.57 1.70
CA ALA A 72 13.29 -6.17 2.63
C ALA A 72 11.92 -6.09 1.96
N GLN A 73 11.84 -5.57 0.73
CA GLN A 73 10.59 -5.54 -0.04
C GLN A 73 10.02 -6.94 -0.27
N HIS A 74 10.87 -7.89 -0.64
CA HIS A 74 10.46 -9.26 -0.89
C HIS A 74 9.80 -9.88 0.36
N LYS A 75 10.45 -9.76 1.52
CA LYS A 75 9.93 -10.25 2.80
C LYS A 75 8.60 -9.62 3.21
N ILE A 76 8.44 -8.31 2.99
CA ILE A 76 7.18 -7.61 3.28
C ILE A 76 6.04 -8.21 2.47
N PHE A 77 6.27 -8.45 1.17
CA PHE A 77 5.22 -9.04 0.34
C PHE A 77 4.97 -10.52 0.62
N GLU A 78 5.98 -11.32 0.96
CA GLU A 78 5.75 -12.69 1.47
C GLU A 78 4.85 -12.67 2.71
N THR A 79 5.10 -11.74 3.63
CA THR A 79 4.26 -11.57 4.81
C THR A 79 2.84 -11.19 4.40
N ILE A 80 2.66 -10.21 3.51
CA ILE A 80 1.35 -9.82 2.98
C ILE A 80 0.62 -11.01 2.34
N ASP A 81 1.32 -11.84 1.55
CA ASP A 81 0.76 -13.01 0.90
C ASP A 81 0.20 -14.01 1.96
N THR A 82 0.91 -14.22 3.08
CA THR A 82 0.44 -15.07 4.20
C THR A 82 -0.69 -14.46 5.02
N LEU A 83 -0.85 -13.13 5.00
CA LEU A 83 -1.98 -12.45 5.64
C LEU A 83 -3.23 -12.58 4.77
N ALA A 84 -3.07 -12.47 3.45
CA ALA A 84 -4.16 -12.61 2.50
C ALA A 84 -4.68 -14.06 2.40
N ARG A 85 -3.77 -15.05 2.48
CA ARG A 85 -4.09 -16.47 2.24
C ARG A 85 -3.54 -17.38 3.33
N ALA A 86 -4.34 -18.37 3.72
CA ALA A 86 -3.89 -19.47 4.57
C ALA A 86 -2.99 -20.45 3.79
N PRO A 87 -2.22 -21.33 4.47
CA PRO A 87 -1.33 -22.29 3.82
C PRO A 87 -2.02 -23.25 2.84
N ASP A 88 -3.31 -23.50 3.00
CA ASP A 88 -4.15 -24.31 2.11
C ASP A 88 -4.71 -23.52 0.91
N GLY A 89 -4.37 -22.23 0.79
CA GLY A 89 -4.82 -21.32 -0.26
C GLY A 89 -6.14 -20.62 0.03
N ALA A 90 -6.81 -20.91 1.15
CA ALA A 90 -8.06 -20.26 1.54
C ALA A 90 -7.85 -18.76 1.79
N LYS A 91 -8.83 -17.93 1.41
CA LYS A 91 -8.79 -16.49 1.69
C LYS A 91 -8.92 -16.26 3.19
N ARG A 92 -7.97 -15.52 3.77
CA ARG A 92 -7.92 -15.21 5.21
C ARG A 92 -8.31 -13.77 5.50
N ARG A 93 -7.74 -12.81 4.76
CA ARG A 93 -7.99 -11.37 4.91
C ARG A 93 -8.09 -10.69 3.56
N THR A 94 -8.83 -9.59 3.51
CA THR A 94 -8.81 -8.72 2.34
C THR A 94 -7.59 -7.81 2.45
N VAL A 95 -6.73 -7.82 1.44
CA VAL A 95 -5.58 -6.91 1.37
C VAL A 95 -5.74 -6.03 0.14
N VAL A 96 -5.60 -4.72 0.35
CA VAL A 96 -5.52 -3.73 -0.71
C VAL A 96 -4.17 -3.02 -0.56
N PHE A 97 -3.42 -2.90 -1.65
CA PHE A 97 -2.21 -2.10 -1.66
C PHE A 97 -2.16 -1.20 -2.89
N VAL A 98 -1.67 0.02 -2.70
CA VAL A 98 -1.42 0.99 -3.75
C VAL A 98 0.06 0.92 -4.14
N THR A 99 0.33 0.91 -5.43
CA THR A 99 1.70 0.91 -5.95
C THR A 99 1.77 1.51 -7.34
N HIS A 100 2.84 2.23 -7.61
CA HIS A 100 3.24 2.62 -8.95
C HIS A 100 4.15 1.58 -9.63
N ARG A 101 4.45 0.45 -8.98
CA ARG A 101 5.37 -0.59 -9.49
C ARG A 101 4.59 -1.79 -10.00
N LEU A 102 4.66 -2.04 -11.31
CA LEU A 102 3.94 -3.14 -11.93
C LEU A 102 4.33 -4.52 -11.43
N ALA A 103 5.61 -4.76 -11.18
CA ALA A 103 6.09 -6.02 -10.61
C ALA A 103 5.40 -6.35 -9.28
N THR A 104 5.06 -5.31 -8.51
CA THR A 104 4.30 -5.42 -7.27
C THR A 104 2.80 -5.60 -7.55
N ALA A 105 2.22 -4.77 -8.43
CA ALA A 105 0.80 -4.87 -8.78
C ALA A 105 0.41 -6.26 -9.30
N ARG A 106 1.31 -6.93 -10.05
CA ARG A 106 1.11 -8.27 -10.59
C ARG A 106 0.96 -9.37 -9.53
N ARG A 107 1.33 -9.11 -8.27
CA ARG A 107 1.13 -10.06 -7.16
C ARG A 107 -0.33 -10.10 -6.69
N ALA A 108 -1.13 -9.09 -7.02
CA ALA A 108 -2.52 -9.00 -6.60
C ALA A 108 -3.42 -9.94 -7.39
N ASP A 109 -4.46 -10.46 -6.73
CA ASP A 109 -5.52 -11.27 -7.36
C ASP A 109 -6.29 -10.49 -8.42
N LYS A 110 -6.52 -9.20 -8.15
CA LYS A 110 -7.20 -8.24 -9.01
C LYS A 110 -6.49 -6.90 -8.89
N ILE A 111 -6.45 -6.17 -9.99
CA ILE A 111 -5.79 -4.88 -10.14
C ILE A 111 -6.84 -3.88 -10.57
N ALA A 112 -6.92 -2.74 -9.88
CA ALA A 112 -7.69 -1.58 -10.28
C ALA A 112 -6.73 -0.52 -10.83
N MET A 113 -6.81 -0.22 -12.13
CA MET A 113 -6.07 0.90 -12.71
C MET A 113 -6.84 2.19 -12.42
N MET A 114 -6.15 3.17 -11.83
CA MET A 114 -6.73 4.46 -11.50
C MET A 114 -6.17 5.57 -12.38
N GLU A 115 -7.05 6.39 -12.96
CA GLU A 115 -6.68 7.62 -13.66
C GLU A 115 -7.62 8.75 -13.25
N ARG A 116 -7.06 9.92 -12.95
CA ARG A 116 -7.82 11.13 -12.61
C ARG A 116 -8.90 10.90 -11.55
N GLY A 117 -8.59 10.08 -10.54
CA GLY A 117 -9.50 9.76 -9.44
C GLY A 117 -10.60 8.74 -9.76
N THR A 118 -10.54 8.08 -10.92
CA THR A 118 -11.52 7.07 -11.34
C THR A 118 -10.84 5.74 -11.66
N ILE A 119 -11.54 4.61 -11.42
CA ILE A 119 -11.07 3.30 -11.85
C ILE A 119 -11.41 3.15 -13.34
N THR A 120 -10.39 3.09 -14.18
CA THR A 120 -10.54 2.98 -15.64
C THR A 120 -10.54 1.53 -16.10
N GLU A 121 -9.81 0.66 -15.41
CA GLU A 121 -9.74 -0.77 -15.71
C GLU A 121 -9.72 -1.59 -14.42
N PHE A 122 -10.33 -2.77 -14.44
CA PHE A 122 -10.34 -3.69 -13.30
C PHE A 122 -10.33 -5.15 -13.76
N GLY A 123 -9.37 -5.94 -13.28
CA GLY A 123 -9.23 -7.33 -13.70
C GLY A 123 -8.00 -8.03 -13.13
N THR A 124 -7.75 -9.27 -13.55
CA THR A 124 -6.45 -9.92 -13.35
C THR A 124 -5.41 -9.31 -14.27
N HIS A 125 -4.13 -9.55 -13.99
CA HIS A 125 -3.04 -9.16 -14.89
C HIS A 125 -3.30 -9.57 -16.35
N ASP A 126 -3.68 -10.82 -16.59
CA ASP A 126 -3.90 -11.35 -17.93
C ASP A 126 -5.15 -10.77 -18.60
N GLU A 127 -6.21 -10.51 -17.83
CA GLU A 127 -7.40 -9.81 -18.34
C GLU A 127 -7.03 -8.41 -18.82
N LEU A 128 -6.28 -7.65 -18.02
CA LEU A 128 -5.88 -6.29 -18.32
C LEU A 128 -4.87 -6.21 -19.48
N LEU A 129 -3.93 -7.16 -19.57
CA LEU A 129 -3.01 -7.23 -20.72
C LEU A 129 -3.77 -7.49 -22.04
N ARG A 130 -4.80 -8.33 -22.03
CA ARG A 130 -5.62 -8.61 -23.22
C ARG A 130 -6.52 -7.45 -23.63
N LEU A 131 -6.92 -6.57 -22.70
CA LEU A 131 -7.68 -5.38 -23.01
C LEU A 131 -6.86 -4.36 -23.83
N ASP A 132 -5.53 -4.47 -23.81
CA ASP A 132 -4.59 -3.58 -24.49
C ASP A 132 -4.80 -2.09 -24.14
N GLY A 133 -5.24 -1.83 -22.90
CA GLY A 133 -5.50 -0.49 -22.37
C GLY A 133 -4.27 0.19 -21.75
N SER A 134 -4.54 1.13 -20.85
CA SER A 134 -3.53 1.87 -20.09
C SER A 134 -2.65 0.95 -19.26
N TYR A 135 -3.22 -0.09 -18.64
CA TYR A 135 -2.44 -1.07 -17.89
C TYR A 135 -1.39 -1.78 -18.79
N ALA A 136 -1.82 -2.22 -19.98
CA ALA A 136 -0.94 -2.91 -20.93
C ALA A 136 0.13 -1.97 -21.50
N ALA A 137 -0.20 -0.71 -21.76
CA ALA A 137 0.75 0.31 -22.18
C ALA A 137 1.82 0.57 -21.12
N LEU A 138 1.42 0.72 -19.86
CA LEU A 138 2.33 0.90 -18.73
C LEU A 138 3.22 -0.34 -18.55
N TYR A 139 2.67 -1.54 -18.77
CA TYR A 139 3.42 -2.79 -18.74
C TYR A 139 4.53 -2.80 -19.78
N ARG A 140 4.21 -2.57 -21.05
CA ARG A 140 5.21 -2.53 -22.13
C ARG A 140 6.31 -1.48 -21.92
N ALA A 141 6.00 -0.37 -21.27
CA ALA A 141 7.00 0.66 -20.97
C ALA A 141 7.93 0.30 -19.79
N SER A 142 7.56 -0.71 -18.99
CA SER A 142 8.26 -1.07 -17.74
C SER A 142 9.00 -2.41 -17.81
N VAL A 143 8.87 -3.17 -18.91
CA VAL A 143 9.60 -4.43 -19.17
C VAL A 143 10.69 -4.27 -20.24
#